data_AF-A0A9W4HFI3-F1
#
_entry.id   AF-A0A9W4HFI3-F1
#
_cell.length_a   1.000
_cell.length_b   1.000
_cell.length_c   1.000
_cell.angle_alpha   90.00
_cell.angle_beta   90.00
_cell.angle_gamma   90.00
#
_symmetry.space_group_name_H-M   'P 1'
#
loop_
_entity.id
_entity.type
_entity.pdbx_description
1 polymer ?
#
loop_
_entity_poly.entity_id
_entity_poly.type
_entity_poly.pdbx_seq_one_letter_code
_entity_poly.pdbx_strand_id
1 'polypeptide(L)'
;MSFARTVFLREGFPTVDEYGLFRGTLWFTVRFSNNDRHCSDDELMNLTIQRLQRGEFTVDSEPIHQGRGFCTSFPVSIYGASRSECVAIVIRLAECYRRDIMSGEISIDRDFLFRSRVFIR
;
A
#
# COMPACT_ATOMS: atom_id res chain seq x y z
N MET A 1 -4.86 -7.43 -19.32
CA MET A 1 -5.11 -6.45 -18.24
C MET A 1 -4.63 -7.10 -16.95
N SER A 2 -3.62 -6.56 -16.29
CA SER A 2 -3.01 -7.21 -15.12
C SER A 2 -3.62 -6.66 -13.83
N PHE A 3 -4.13 -7.55 -13.00
CA PHE A 3 -4.41 -7.25 -11.59
C PHE A 3 -3.10 -6.90 -10.87
N ALA A 4 -3.10 -5.87 -10.04
CA ALA A 4 -1.96 -5.52 -9.20
C ALA A 4 -2.09 -6.26 -7.86
N ARG A 5 -1.21 -7.22 -7.57
CA ARG A 5 -1.11 -7.86 -6.24
C ARG A 5 -0.83 -6.81 -5.17
N THR A 6 -1.67 -6.69 -4.16
CA THR A 6 -1.41 -5.75 -3.06
C THR A 6 -0.34 -6.28 -2.10
N VAL A 7 0.05 -5.46 -1.13
CA VAL A 7 0.92 -5.88 -0.02
C VAL A 7 0.17 -6.63 1.10
N PHE A 8 -1.13 -6.88 0.94
CA PHE A 8 -1.98 -7.47 1.98
C PHE A 8 -2.29 -8.94 1.68
N LEU A 9 -2.38 -9.73 2.76
CA LEU A 9 -2.87 -11.10 2.76
C LEU A 9 -4.25 -11.15 3.40
N ARG A 10 -5.16 -11.94 2.83
CA ARG A 10 -6.43 -12.33 3.45
C ARG A 10 -6.42 -13.84 3.59
N GLU A 11 -6.60 -14.34 4.81
CA GLU A 11 -6.50 -15.79 5.11
C GLU A 11 -5.16 -16.40 4.63
N GLY A 12 -4.09 -15.60 4.62
CA GLY A 12 -2.76 -16.00 4.13
C GLY A 12 -2.55 -15.92 2.61
N PHE A 13 -3.58 -15.55 1.83
CA PHE A 13 -3.48 -15.43 0.38
C PHE A 13 -3.32 -13.97 -0.07
N PRO A 14 -2.47 -13.68 -1.09
CA PRO A 14 -2.33 -12.33 -1.61
C PRO A 14 -3.65 -11.79 -2.18
N THR A 15 -3.98 -10.56 -1.81
CA THR A 15 -5.13 -9.86 -2.41
C THR A 15 -4.69 -9.08 -3.66
N VAL A 16 -5.66 -8.67 -4.47
CA VAL A 16 -5.43 -7.90 -5.70
C VAL A 16 -6.24 -6.62 -5.70
N ASP A 17 -5.64 -5.55 -6.23
CA ASP A 17 -6.34 -4.30 -6.51
C ASP A 17 -7.00 -4.37 -7.88
N GLU A 18 -8.34 -4.42 -7.87
CA GLU A 18 -9.16 -4.33 -9.09
C GLU A 18 -9.21 -2.89 -9.62
N TYR A 19 -8.98 -1.89 -8.76
CA TYR A 19 -8.99 -0.48 -9.15
C TYR A 19 -7.84 -0.08 -10.08
N GLY A 20 -6.76 -0.87 -10.13
CA GLY A 20 -5.69 -0.69 -11.11
C GLY A 20 -6.12 -0.86 -12.57
N LEU A 21 -7.34 -1.37 -12.80
CA LEU A 21 -7.90 -1.62 -14.13
C LEU A 21 -8.52 -0.36 -14.77
N PHE A 22 -8.78 0.70 -13.99
CA PHE A 22 -9.39 1.91 -14.52
C PHE A 22 -8.34 2.79 -15.22
N ARG A 23 -8.66 3.23 -16.45
CA ARG A 23 -7.81 4.12 -17.23
C ARG A 23 -7.71 5.48 -16.52
N GLY A 24 -6.48 5.94 -16.27
CA GLY A 24 -6.22 7.20 -15.55
C GLY A 24 -6.08 7.05 -14.04
N THR A 25 -6.00 5.82 -13.51
CA THR A 25 -5.67 5.56 -12.11
C THR A 25 -4.26 6.07 -11.78
N LEU A 26 -4.17 6.82 -10.69
CA LEU A 26 -2.90 7.26 -10.10
C LEU A 26 -2.59 6.41 -8.87
N TRP A 27 -1.31 6.13 -8.67
CA TRP A 27 -0.82 5.30 -7.58
C TRP A 27 -0.03 6.14 -6.59
N PHE A 28 -0.55 6.26 -5.37
CA PHE A 28 0.11 6.98 -4.29
C PHE A 28 1.00 6.02 -3.53
N THR A 29 2.31 6.20 -3.68
CA THR A 29 3.30 5.28 -3.12
C THR A 29 3.97 5.87 -1.89
N VAL A 30 3.90 5.15 -0.78
CA VAL A 30 4.64 5.45 0.45
C VAL A 30 5.81 4.48 0.56
N ARG A 31 7.00 5.01 0.87
CA ARG A 31 8.22 4.22 1.06
C ARG A 31 8.48 3.92 2.52
N PHE A 32 9.17 2.82 2.77
CA PHE A 32 9.63 2.36 4.07
C PHE A 32 11.15 2.31 4.14
N SER A 33 11.67 2.40 5.35
CA SER A 33 13.09 2.21 5.65
C SER A 33 13.37 0.78 6.11
N ASN A 34 14.65 0.43 6.25
CA ASN A 34 15.03 -0.85 6.86
C ASN A 34 14.64 -0.96 8.33
N ASN A 35 14.60 0.17 9.04
CA ASN A 35 14.22 0.21 10.46
C ASN A 35 12.73 -0.08 10.65
N ASP A 36 11.90 0.28 9.66
CA ASP A 36 10.45 0.06 9.68
C ASP A 36 10.09 -1.44 9.67
N ARG A 37 11.03 -2.33 9.33
CA ARG A 37 10.83 -3.80 9.38
C ARG A 37 10.41 -4.30 10.77
N HIS A 38 10.81 -3.60 11.82
CA HIS A 38 10.53 -3.98 13.20
C HIS A 38 9.14 -3.56 13.67
N CYS A 39 8.44 -2.71 12.91
CA CYS A 39 7.08 -2.29 13.23
C CYS A 39 6.08 -3.43 13.09
N SER A 40 5.03 -3.49 13.89
CA SER A 40 3.87 -4.35 13.62
C SER A 40 3.16 -3.95 12.30
N ASP A 41 2.23 -4.77 11.83
CA ASP A 41 1.45 -4.45 10.63
C ASP A 41 0.60 -3.18 10.83
N ASP A 42 0.02 -3.00 12.02
CA ASP A 42 -0.76 -1.80 12.35
C ASP A 42 0.13 -0.55 12.47
N GLU A 43 1.35 -0.69 12.99
CA GLU A 43 2.34 0.38 13.06
C GLU A 43 2.81 0.79 11.65
N LEU A 44 2.98 -0.16 10.73
CA LEU A 44 3.31 0.13 9.33
C LEU A 44 2.20 0.92 8.63
N MET A 45 0.94 0.58 8.88
CA MET A 45 -0.18 1.36 8.34
C MET A 45 -0.30 2.73 9.01
N ASN A 46 -0.03 2.84 10.32
CA ASN A 46 0.00 4.13 11.00
C ASN A 46 1.11 5.04 10.44
N LEU A 47 2.31 4.50 10.19
CA LEU A 47 3.40 5.19 9.50
C LEU A 47 2.99 5.63 8.10
N THR A 48 2.28 4.77 7.37
CA THR A 48 1.76 5.10 6.04
C THR A 48 0.84 6.32 6.09
N ILE A 49 -0.11 6.34 7.02
CA ILE A 49 -1.04 7.46 7.23
C ILE A 49 -0.27 8.75 7.57
N GLN A 50 0.69 8.68 8.50
CA GLN A 50 1.50 9.83 8.89
C GLN A 50 2.32 10.40 7.73
N ARG A 51 2.92 9.53 6.91
CA ARG A 51 3.69 9.94 5.72
C ARG A 51 2.80 10.59 4.67
N LEU A 52 1.60 10.05 4.43
CA LEU A 52 0.62 10.68 3.54
C LEU A 52 0.23 12.08 4.02
N GLN A 53 -0.05 12.24 5.31
CA GLN A 53 -0.39 13.53 5.92
C GLN A 53 0.75 14.56 5.81
N ARG A 54 2.01 14.11 5.85
CA ARG A 54 3.21 14.96 5.69
C ARG A 54 3.58 15.22 4.22
N GLY A 55 2.91 14.60 3.26
CA GLY A 55 3.28 14.71 1.84
C GLY A 55 4.44 13.82 1.41
N GLU A 56 4.86 12.85 2.24
CA GLU A 56 5.98 11.95 1.99
C GLU A 56 5.55 10.75 1.12
N PHE A 57 5.16 11.04 -0.12
CA PHE A 57 4.72 10.03 -1.10
C PHE A 57 5.09 10.43 -2.54
N THR A 58 5.11 9.44 -3.44
CA THR A 58 5.16 9.68 -4.89
C THR A 58 3.81 9.37 -5.54
N VAL A 59 3.56 9.93 -6.71
CA VAL A 59 2.36 9.66 -7.51
C VAL A 59 2.82 9.18 -8.87
N ASP A 60 2.43 7.97 -9.22
CA ASP A 60 2.91 7.25 -10.40
C ASP A 60 1.74 6.68 -11.20
N SER A 61 1.94 6.42 -12.49
CA SER A 61 0.92 5.78 -13.34
C SER A 61 0.80 4.28 -13.10
N GLU A 62 1.73 3.69 -12.33
CA GLU A 62 1.82 2.26 -12.07
C GLU A 62 2.13 1.99 -10.58
N PRO A 63 1.70 0.83 -10.04
CA PRO A 63 1.99 0.46 -8.65
C PRO A 63 3.46 0.07 -8.48
N ILE A 64 4.26 0.96 -7.90
CA ILE A 64 5.70 0.74 -7.69
C ILE A 64 5.99 -0.52 -6.86
N HIS A 65 5.13 -0.87 -5.89
CA HIS A 65 5.31 -2.04 -5.02
C HIS A 65 5.36 -3.37 -5.77
N GLN A 66 4.85 -3.45 -7.02
CA GLN A 66 4.95 -4.66 -7.85
C GLN A 66 6.41 -5.04 -8.16
N GLY A 67 7.23 -4.04 -8.49
CA GLY A 67 8.61 -4.22 -8.91
C GLY A 67 9.65 -3.88 -7.84
N ARG A 68 9.26 -3.17 -6.77
CA ARG A 68 10.18 -2.72 -5.72
C ARG A 68 9.72 -3.18 -4.33
N GLY A 69 10.69 -3.42 -3.46
CA GLY A 69 10.44 -3.57 -2.03
C GLY A 69 10.29 -2.24 -1.32
N PHE A 70 10.01 -2.31 -0.03
CA PHE A 70 9.94 -1.19 0.90
C PHE A 70 8.98 -0.10 0.44
N CYS A 71 7.85 -0.47 -0.14
CA CYS A 71 6.80 0.49 -0.45
C CYS A 71 5.44 -0.17 -0.56
N THR A 72 4.40 0.63 -0.34
CA THR A 72 3.01 0.30 -0.64
C THR A 72 2.46 1.36 -1.59
N SER A 73 1.63 0.96 -2.56
CA SER A 73 1.01 1.90 -3.49
C SER A 73 -0.50 1.73 -3.45
N PHE A 74 -1.22 2.85 -3.35
CA PHE A 74 -2.67 2.86 -3.26
C PHE A 74 -3.27 3.47 -4.53
N PRO A 75 -4.26 2.80 -5.15
CA PRO A 75 -4.89 3.31 -6.35
C PRO A 75 -5.90 4.41 -6.01
N VAL A 76 -5.92 5.47 -6.82
CA VAL A 76 -6.97 6.49 -6.84
C VAL A 76 -7.39 6.73 -8.28
N SER A 77 -8.66 6.52 -8.58
CA SER A 77 -9.22 6.75 -9.91
C SER A 77 -10.39 7.73 -9.79
N ILE A 78 -10.09 9.03 -9.79
CA ILE A 78 -11.13 10.08 -9.75
C ILE A 78 -10.76 11.18 -10.74
N TYR A 79 -11.56 11.27 -11.79
CA TYR A 79 -11.44 12.33 -12.78
C TYR A 79 -11.84 13.68 -12.16
N GLY A 80 -10.96 14.68 -12.28
CA GLY A 80 -11.24 16.04 -11.82
C GLY A 80 -11.03 16.30 -10.32
N ALA A 81 -10.61 15.29 -9.54
CA ALA A 81 -10.25 15.52 -8.13
C ALA A 81 -8.96 16.32 -8.01
N SER A 82 -8.94 17.24 -7.06
CA SER A 82 -7.73 17.92 -6.62
C SER A 82 -6.76 16.94 -5.96
N ARG A 83 -5.47 17.32 -5.92
CA ARG A 83 -4.44 16.53 -5.24
C ARG A 83 -4.78 16.27 -3.77
N SER A 84 -5.33 17.26 -3.06
CA SER A 84 -5.73 17.14 -1.65
C SER A 84 -6.87 16.15 -1.46
N GLU A 85 -7.86 16.14 -2.35
CA GLU A 85 -8.96 15.17 -2.31
C GLU A 85 -8.44 13.76 -2.53
N CYS A 86 -7.56 13.56 -3.51
CA CYS A 86 -6.91 12.27 -3.74
C CYS A 86 -6.15 11.78 -2.50
N VAL A 87 -5.37 12.66 -1.86
CA VAL A 87 -4.63 12.31 -0.63
C VAL A 87 -5.57 11.93 0.51
N ALA A 88 -6.66 12.68 0.71
CA ALA A 88 -7.66 12.38 1.74
C ALA A 88 -8.29 10.99 1.54
N ILE A 89 -8.54 10.62 0.29
CA ILE A 89 -9.09 9.30 -0.07
C ILE A 89 -8.08 8.19 0.23
N VAL A 90 -6.81 8.39 -0.12
CA VAL A 90 -5.76 7.38 0.19
C VAL A 90 -5.56 7.23 1.69
N ILE A 91 -5.60 8.32 2.44
CA ILE A 91 -5.55 8.27 3.92
C ILE A 91 -6.73 7.44 4.44
N ARG A 92 -7.95 7.69 3.96
CA ARG A 92 -9.12 6.91 4.36
C ARG A 92 -8.99 5.44 4.01
N LEU A 93 -8.44 5.12 2.85
CA LEU A 93 -8.18 3.74 2.43
C LEU A 93 -7.15 3.06 3.37
N ALA A 94 -6.06 3.76 3.70
CA ALA A 94 -5.06 3.27 4.65
C ALA A 94 -5.64 3.07 6.07
N GLU A 95 -6.55 3.94 6.51
CA GLU A 95 -7.30 3.76 7.77
C GLU A 95 -8.20 2.52 7.75
N CYS A 96 -8.85 2.22 6.62
CA CYS A 96 -9.61 0.98 6.47
C CYS A 96 -8.72 -0.24 6.60
N TYR A 97 -7.61 -0.31 5.84
CA TYR A 97 -6.67 -1.43 5.96
C TYR A 97 -6.10 -1.58 7.37
N ARG A 98 -5.80 -0.47 8.06
CA ARG A 98 -5.36 -0.53 9.46
C ARG A 98 -6.42 -1.15 10.37
N ARG A 99 -7.70 -0.80 10.21
CA ARG A 99 -8.80 -1.39 10.99
C ARG A 99 -8.94 -2.89 10.71
N ASP A 100 -8.86 -3.29 9.44
CA ASP A 100 -8.95 -4.70 9.02
C ASP A 100 -7.75 -5.52 9.55
N ILE A 101 -6.56 -4.92 9.64
CA ILE A 101 -5.39 -5.53 10.30
C ILE A 101 -5.64 -5.70 11.80
N MET A 102 -6.15 -4.65 12.46
CA MET A 102 -6.43 -4.70 13.90
C MET A 102 -7.55 -5.69 14.27
N SER A 103 -8.50 -5.95 13.36
CA SER A 103 -9.52 -6.99 13.53
C SER A 103 -9.02 -8.39 13.17
N GLY A 104 -7.83 -8.52 12.58
CA GLY A 104 -7.25 -9.79 12.14
C GLY A 104 -7.81 -10.32 10.82
N GLU A 105 -8.57 -9.50 10.08
CA GLU A 105 -9.15 -9.89 8.78
C GLU A 105 -8.10 -9.97 7.67
N ILE A 106 -7.08 -9.12 7.76
CA ILE A 106 -5.95 -9.10 6.83
C ILE A 106 -4.63 -8.94 7.61
N SER A 107 -3.52 -9.25 6.94
CA SER A 107 -2.17 -8.95 7.41
C SER A 107 -1.33 -8.38 6.28
N ILE A 108 -0.14 -7.88 6.57
CA ILE A 108 0.83 -7.46 5.55
C ILE A 108 1.69 -8.66 5.15
N ASP A 109 1.82 -8.88 3.84
CA ASP A 109 2.82 -9.78 3.27
C ASP A 109 4.20 -9.17 3.45
N ARG A 110 4.84 -9.44 4.59
CA ARG A 110 6.13 -8.83 4.96
C ARG A 110 7.27 -9.27 4.04
N ASP A 111 7.20 -10.48 3.50
CA ASP A 111 8.19 -10.99 2.55
C ASP A 111 8.10 -10.25 1.23
N PHE A 112 6.88 -10.04 0.73
CA PHE A 112 6.64 -9.24 -0.46
C PHE A 112 6.98 -7.76 -0.24
N LEU A 113 6.49 -7.17 0.85
CA LEU A 113 6.72 -5.76 1.18
C LEU A 113 8.21 -5.46 1.30
N PHE A 114 8.95 -6.23 2.11
CA PHE A 114 10.36 -5.93 2.38
C PHE A 114 11.34 -6.64 1.45
N ARG A 115 10.85 -7.44 0.50
CA ARG A 115 11.68 -8.31 -0.37
C ARG A 115 12.68 -9.10 0.46
N SER A 116 12.23 -9.58 1.62
CA SER A 116 12.99 -10.50 2.44
C SER A 116 13.10 -11.78 1.63
N ARG A 117 14.22 -11.94 0.90
CA ARG A 117 14.54 -13.26 0.36
C ARG A 117 14.65 -14.18 1.57
N VAL A 118 13.69 -15.08 1.75
CA VAL A 118 13.97 -16.34 2.41
C VAL A 118 15.04 -16.98 1.54
N PHE A 119 16.30 -16.82 1.93
CA PHE A 119 17.35 -17.71 1.46
C PHE A 119 16.96 -19.09 1.98
N ILE A 120 16.27 -19.87 1.14
CA ILE A 120 16.25 -21.32 1.30
C ILE A 120 17.72 -21.73 1.11
N ARG A 121 18.37 -22.08 2.21
CA ARG A 121 19.61 -22.87 2.21
C ARG A 121 19.24 -24.35 2.17
#